data_AF-A0AAU7WA82-F1
#
_entry.id   AF-A0AAU7WA82-F1
#
_cell.length_a   1.000
_cell.length_b   1.000
_cell.length_c   1.000
_cell.angle_alpha   90.00
_cell.angle_beta   90.00
_cell.angle_gamma   90.00
#
_symmetry.space_group_name_H-M   'P 1'
#
loop_
_entity.id
_entity.type
_entity.pdbx_description
1 polymer ?
#
loop_
_entity_poly.entity_id
_entity_poly.type
_entity_poly.pdbx_seq_one_letter_code
_entity_poly.pdbx_strand_id
1 'polypeptide(L)'
;MTTILEPPAPERPRTGQILPPIGLWWPMLERPLQREVLENPNAPLRYVVVRRILELCELDDQPVPRLGVRLSENERAYLAGWTHSVDWD
;
A
#
# COMPACT_ATOMS: atom_id res chain seq x y z
N MET A 1 16.58 -23.44 23.74
CA MET A 1 16.60 -21.97 23.68
C MET A 1 15.93 -21.57 22.38
N THR A 2 14.64 -21.24 22.41
CA THR A 2 13.88 -20.89 21.22
C THR A 2 13.71 -19.38 21.25
N THR A 3 14.45 -18.67 20.40
CA THR A 3 14.28 -17.22 20.24
C THR A 3 12.94 -17.01 19.55
N ILE A 4 11.98 -16.47 20.27
CA ILE A 4 10.70 -16.06 19.69
C ILE A 4 11.04 -14.77 18.95
N LEU A 5 11.07 -14.85 17.61
CA LEU A 5 11.09 -13.65 16.78
C LEU A 5 9.79 -12.91 17.03
N GLU A 6 9.90 -11.83 17.82
CA GLU A 6 8.85 -10.85 18.02
C GLU A 6 8.48 -10.27 16.64
N PRO A 7 7.22 -10.42 16.18
CA PRO A 7 6.80 -9.78 14.95
C PRO A 7 6.85 -8.25 15.14
N PRO A 8 7.28 -7.47 14.14
CA PRO A 8 7.30 -6.02 14.27
C PRO A 8 5.88 -5.52 14.57
N ALA A 9 5.78 -4.69 15.60
CA ALA A 9 4.51 -4.16 16.11
C ALA A 9 3.65 -3.60 14.96
N PRO A 10 2.32 -3.85 14.96
CA PRO A 10 1.43 -3.20 14.00
C PRO A 10 1.50 -1.69 14.24
N GLU A 11 2.02 -0.96 13.26
CA GLU A 11 1.98 0.50 13.26
C GLU A 11 0.54 0.93 13.48
N ARG A 12 0.26 1.56 14.62
CA ARG A 12 -1.06 2.11 14.94
C ARG A 12 -1.51 2.98 13.75
N PRO A 13 -2.74 2.82 13.22
CA PRO A 13 -3.20 3.65 12.13
C PRO A 13 -3.12 5.11 12.58
N ARG A 14 -2.16 5.84 12.00
CA ARG A 14 -2.03 7.28 12.21
C ARG A 14 -3.35 7.88 11.74
N THR A 15 -3.98 8.66 12.60
CA THR A 15 -5.37 9.14 12.58
C THR A 15 -5.71 10.04 11.38
N GLY A 16 -5.50 9.55 10.16
CA GLY A 16 -5.61 10.27 8.89
C GLY A 16 -5.15 9.47 7.66
N GLN A 17 -4.62 8.25 7.82
CA GLN A 17 -4.31 7.38 6.69
C GLN A 17 -5.57 6.63 6.27
N ILE A 18 -6.07 6.93 5.06
CA ILE A 18 -7.33 6.36 4.56
C ILE A 18 -7.13 4.96 3.96
N LEU A 19 -5.88 4.58 3.71
CA LEU A 19 -5.54 3.26 3.21
C LEU A 19 -4.98 2.37 4.33
N PRO A 20 -5.24 1.06 4.26
CA PRO A 20 -4.54 0.10 5.09
C PRO A 20 -3.03 0.14 4.81
N PRO A 21 -2.18 -0.30 5.76
CA PRO A 21 -0.72 -0.33 5.62
C PRO A 21 -0.27 -0.95 4.30
N ILE A 22 0.68 -0.30 3.60
CA ILE A 22 1.16 -0.72 2.28
C ILE A 22 1.63 -2.18 2.20
N GLY A 23 2.23 -2.69 3.27
CA GLY A 23 2.68 -4.08 3.33
C GLY A 23 1.56 -5.13 3.28
N LEU A 24 0.30 -4.75 3.56
CA LEU A 24 -0.84 -5.66 3.49
C LEU A 24 -1.34 -5.84 2.06
N TRP A 25 -1.45 -4.76 1.29
CA TRP A 25 -2.08 -4.80 -0.04
C TRP A 25 -1.08 -4.80 -1.19
N TRP A 26 0.12 -4.24 -1.03
CA TRP A 26 1.12 -4.16 -2.10
C TRP A 26 1.42 -5.52 -2.76
N PRO A 27 1.75 -6.60 -2.01
CA PRO A 27 2.04 -7.90 -2.62
C PRO A 27 0.82 -8.57 -3.26
N MET A 28 -0.39 -8.16 -2.87
CA MET A 28 -1.65 -8.72 -3.37
C MET A 28 -2.20 -7.94 -4.58
N LEU A 29 -1.74 -6.70 -4.77
CA LEU A 29 -2.20 -5.83 -5.84
C LEU A 29 -1.79 -6.38 -7.22
N GLU A 30 -2.69 -6.32 -8.20
CA GLU A 30 -2.35 -6.77 -9.55
C GLU A 30 -1.17 -6.00 -10.16
N ARG A 31 -0.29 -6.72 -10.86
CA ARG A 31 0.87 -6.17 -11.59
C ARG A 31 0.58 -4.90 -12.41
N PRO A 32 -0.49 -4.80 -13.22
CA PRO A 32 -0.80 -3.55 -13.93
C PRO A 32 -1.06 -2.36 -13.00
N LEU A 33 -1.71 -2.57 -11.86
CA LEU A 33 -1.98 -1.52 -10.88
C LEU A 33 -0.71 -1.17 -10.09
N GLN A 34 0.12 -2.15 -9.75
CA GLN A 34 1.44 -1.91 -9.16
C GLN A 34 2.29 -1.02 -10.07
N ARG A 35 2.33 -1.30 -11.39
CA ARG A 35 3.05 -0.46 -12.36
C ARG A 35 2.54 0.97 -12.38
N GLU A 36 1.22 1.17 -12.35
CA GLU A 36 0.63 2.52 -12.31
C GLU A 36 1.09 3.30 -11.06
N VAL A 37 1.10 2.65 -9.89
CA VAL A 37 1.56 3.25 -8.63
C VAL A 37 3.05 3.60 -8.70
N LEU A 38 3.87 2.74 -9.31
CA LEU A 38 5.32 2.97 -9.46
C LEU A 38 5.67 4.01 -10.52
N GLU A 39 4.83 4.21 -11.53
CA GLU A 39 5.07 5.22 -12.56
C GLU A 39 5.04 6.63 -11.97
N ASN A 40 4.12 6.88 -11.02
CA ASN A 40 3.96 8.19 -10.39
C ASN A 40 3.68 8.08 -8.87
N PRO A 41 4.65 7.67 -8.03
CA PRO A 41 4.43 7.40 -6.60
C PRO A 41 4.15 8.66 -5.76
N ASN A 42 4.43 9.85 -6.31
CA ASN A 42 4.12 11.14 -5.69
C ASN A 42 2.74 11.68 -6.08
N ALA A 43 2.10 11.10 -7.10
CA ALA A 43 0.78 11.49 -7.54
C ALA A 43 -0.30 10.92 -6.61
N PRO A 44 -1.50 11.51 -6.57
CA PRO A 44 -2.66 10.86 -5.97
C PRO A 44 -2.96 9.55 -6.69
N LEU A 45 -3.17 8.49 -5.91
CA LEU A 45 -3.63 7.21 -6.40
C LEU A 45 -4.98 7.37 -7.10
N ARG A 46 -5.10 6.71 -8.25
CA ARG A 46 -6.35 6.70 -8.99
C ARG A 46 -7.42 5.96 -8.19
N TYR A 47 -8.67 6.37 -8.41
CA TYR A 47 -9.84 5.76 -7.78
C TYR A 47 -9.87 4.24 -7.94
N VAL A 48 -9.51 3.73 -9.12
CA VAL A 48 -9.49 2.29 -9.40
C VAL A 48 -8.48 1.52 -8.52
N VAL A 49 -7.31 2.11 -8.27
CA VAL A 49 -6.29 1.52 -7.38
C VAL A 49 -6.78 1.53 -5.95
N VAL A 50 -7.30 2.66 -5.48
CA VAL A 50 -7.81 2.80 -4.10
C VAL A 50 -8.95 1.83 -3.84
N ARG A 51 -9.92 1.74 -4.76
CA ARG A 51 -11.03 0.80 -4.66
C ARG A 51 -10.54 -0.64 -4.59
N ARG A 52 -9.58 -1.00 -5.47
CA ARG A 52 -9.01 -2.34 -5.48
C ARG A 52 -8.28 -2.70 -4.20
N ILE A 53 -7.54 -1.75 -3.61
CA ILE A 53 -6.88 -1.92 -2.32
C ILE A 53 -7.91 -2.19 -1.21
N LEU A 54 -9.02 -1.46 -1.19
CA LEU A 54 -10.09 -1.69 -0.22
C LEU A 54 -10.72 -3.08 -0.40
N GLU A 55 -10.99 -3.51 -1.63
CA GLU A 55 -11.47 -4.86 -1.92
C GLU A 55 -10.51 -5.95 -1.42
N LEU A 56 -9.20 -5.79 -1.67
CA LEU A 56 -8.17 -6.74 -1.23
C LEU A 56 -8.05 -6.84 0.29
N CYS A 57 -8.42 -5.77 1.00
CA CYS A 57 -8.38 -5.71 2.45
C CYS A 57 -9.74 -5.96 3.10
N GLU A 58 -10.75 -6.40 2.35
CA GLU A 58 -12.12 -6.65 2.86
C GLU A 58 -12.75 -5.38 3.48
N LEU A 59 -12.44 -4.22 2.91
CA LEU A 59 -12.91 -2.88 3.31
C LEU A 59 -13.79 -2.22 2.23
N ASP A 60 -14.38 -2.99 1.33
CA ASP A 60 -15.16 -2.46 0.20
C ASP A 60 -16.47 -1.74 0.61
N ASP A 61 -16.95 -1.98 1.83
CA ASP A 61 -18.04 -1.21 2.48
C ASP A 61 -17.62 0.23 2.87
N GLN A 62 -16.31 0.54 2.88
CA GLN A 62 -15.84 1.88 3.22
C GLN A 62 -15.97 2.84 2.03
N PRO A 63 -16.41 4.09 2.25
CA PRO A 63 -16.50 5.07 1.18
C PRO A 63 -15.10 5.39 0.65
N VAL A 64 -14.91 5.20 -0.66
CA VAL A 64 -13.67 5.62 -1.33
C VAL A 64 -13.53 7.15 -1.23
N PRO A 65 -12.39 7.66 -0.72
CA PRO A 65 -12.17 9.09 -0.62
C PRO A 65 -12.26 9.77 -1.97
N ARG A 66 -13.01 10.89 -2.02
CA ARG A 66 -13.07 11.75 -3.22
C ARG A 66 -11.80 12.58 -3.40
N LEU A 67 -11.11 12.87 -2.30
CA LEU A 67 -9.78 13.49 -2.32
C LEU A 67 -8.78 12.39 -2.67
N GLY A 68 -8.05 12.58 -3.77
CA GLY A 68 -7.07 11.60 -4.23
C GLY A 68 -6.09 11.21 -3.12
N VAL A 69 -6.05 9.92 -2.79
CA VAL A 69 -5.22 9.41 -1.69
C VAL A 69 -3.77 9.40 -2.15
N ARG A 70 -2.86 9.92 -1.34
CA ARG A 70 -1.42 9.93 -1.64
C ARG A 70 -0.71 8.94 -0.74
N LEU A 71 0.31 8.30 -1.28
CA LEU A 71 1.27 7.55 -0.47
C LEU A 71 2.04 8.52 0.43
N SER A 72 2.22 8.14 1.68
CA SER A 72 3.06 8.82 2.66
C SER A 72 4.54 8.63 2.31
N GLU A 73 5.42 9.40 2.95
CA GLU A 73 6.87 9.26 2.76
C GLU A 73 7.38 7.84 3.06
N ASN A 74 6.90 7.23 4.16
CA ASN A 74 7.23 5.85 4.52
C ASN A 74 6.75 4.84 3.46
N GLU A 75 5.56 5.03 2.91
CA GLU A 75 4.99 4.14 1.88
C GLU A 75 5.79 4.24 0.58
N ARG A 76 6.22 5.45 0.21
CA ARG A 76 7.13 5.65 -0.95
C ARG A 76 8.49 5.01 -0.72
N ALA A 77 9.06 5.13 0.48
CA ALA A 77 10.32 4.47 0.83
C ALA A 77 10.20 2.94 0.78
N TYR A 78 9.06 2.40 1.22
CA TYR A 78 8.74 0.97 1.10
C TYR A 78 8.72 0.52 -0.36
N LEU A 79 8.04 1.27 -1.24
CA LEU A 79 8.01 0.98 -2.68
C LEU A 79 9.38 1.06 -3.35
N ALA A 80 10.21 2.04 -2.95
CA ALA A 80 11.58 2.17 -3.45
C ALA A 80 12.46 0.96 -3.07
N GLY A 81 12.23 0.38 -1.88
CA GLY A 81 12.84 -0.87 -1.48
C GLY A 81 12.38 -2.07 -2.31
N TRP A 82 11.09 -2.13 -2.66
CA TRP A 82 10.53 -3.20 -3.50
C TRP A 82 10.98 -3.12 -4.96
N THR A 83 11.09 -1.92 -5.54
CA THR A 83 11.51 -1.73 -6.94
C THR A 83 12.89 -2.33 -7.22
N HIS A 84 13.77 -2.39 -6.22
CA HIS A 84 15.07 -3.06 -6.33
C HIS A 84 15.00 -4.59 -6.17
N SER A 85 13.93 -5.13 -5.57
CA SER A 85 13.76 -6.57 -5.30
C SER A 85 12.91 -7.31 -6.34
N VAL A 86 11.99 -6.62 -7.02
CA VAL A 86 11.27 -7.17 -8.17
C VAL A 86 12.03 -6.76 -9.43
N ASP A 87 12.83 -7.68 -9.96
CA ASP A 87 13.30 -7.61 -11.34
C ASP A 87 12.03 -7.62 -12.23
N TRP A 88 11.79 -6.53 -12.96
CA TRP A 88 10.59 -6.33 -13.78
C TRP A 88 10.77 -6.84 -15.23
N ASP A 89 11.66 -7.82 -15.43
CA ASP A 89 11.94 -8.46 -16.74
C ASP A 89 10.73 -9.26 -17.28
#